data_AF-A0A9J7E0H4-F1
#
_entry.id   AF-A0A9J7E0H4-F1
#
_cell.length_a   1.000
_cell.length_b   1.000
_cell.length_c   1.000
_cell.angle_alpha   90.00
_cell.angle_beta   90.00
_cell.angle_gamma   90.00
#
_symmetry.space_group_name_H-M   'P 1'
#
loop_
_entity.id
_entity.type
_entity.pdbx_description
1 polymer ?
#
loop_
_entity_poly.entity_id
_entity_poly.type
_entity_poly.pdbx_seq_one_letter_code
_entity_poly.pdbx_strand_id
1 'polypeptide(L)'
;MGTYISKDTRRISFDNDFALSSPIPLQKSIEAENVIAFDNLPPEPSDEILFKDGTDFQEDGEMEYWSHRIDYLKKEHQVINKIIESEYDKSIEITNKTYEPPKITHEKIQKIKPCFDWRTKIMKCYEENSHQPLVCSALVQAFTNCVTNCRLED
;
A
#
# COMPACT_ATOMS: atom_id res chain seq x y z
N MET A 1 -4.21 -40.26 -46.58
CA MET A 1 -4.03 -39.83 -45.18
C MET A 1 -3.41 -38.44 -45.21
N GLY A 2 -4.17 -37.40 -44.89
CA GLY A 2 -3.68 -36.02 -44.86
C GLY A 2 -3.98 -35.42 -43.50
N THR A 3 -2.95 -35.19 -42.69
CA THR A 3 -3.06 -34.54 -41.38
C THR A 3 -2.81 -33.05 -41.56
N TYR A 4 -3.87 -32.24 -41.48
CA TYR A 4 -3.74 -30.79 -41.37
C TYR A 4 -3.39 -30.45 -39.93
N ILE A 5 -2.13 -30.06 -39.69
CA ILE A 5 -1.69 -29.53 -38.39
C ILE A 5 -1.97 -28.03 -38.42
N SER A 6 -3.04 -27.60 -37.75
CA SER A 6 -3.35 -26.19 -37.54
C SER A 6 -2.33 -25.59 -36.57
N LYS A 7 -1.48 -24.70 -37.08
CA LYS A 7 -0.51 -23.91 -36.30
C LYS A 7 -0.98 -22.46 -36.23
N ASP A 8 -1.92 -22.12 -35.36
CA ASP A 8 -1.97 -20.78 -34.76
C ASP A 8 -2.91 -20.79 -33.54
N THR A 9 -2.37 -21.05 -32.35
CA THR A 9 -2.98 -20.63 -31.10
C THR A 9 -2.06 -19.60 -30.48
N ARG A 10 -2.05 -18.39 -31.05
CA ARG A 10 -1.50 -17.23 -30.34
C ARG A 10 -2.32 -17.02 -29.07
N ARG A 11 -1.76 -17.48 -27.95
CA ARG A 11 -2.14 -17.04 -26.61
C ARG A 11 -2.04 -15.52 -26.60
N ILE A 12 -3.17 -14.84 -26.52
CA ILE A 12 -3.20 -13.44 -26.12
C ILE A 12 -2.90 -13.45 -24.62
N SER A 13 -1.65 -13.21 -24.24
CA SER A 13 -1.30 -12.90 -22.85
C SER A 13 -1.66 -11.45 -22.60
N PHE A 14 -2.51 -11.20 -21.61
CA PHE A 14 -2.65 -9.87 -21.05
C PHE A 14 -1.47 -9.65 -20.10
N ASP A 15 -0.61 -8.67 -20.40
CA ASP A 15 0.35 -8.16 -19.42
C ASP A 15 -0.46 -7.45 -18.33
N ASN A 16 -0.72 -8.18 -17.25
CA ASN A 16 -1.42 -7.66 -16.09
C ASN A 16 -0.41 -6.84 -15.27
N ASP A 17 -0.11 -5.62 -15.73
CA ASP A 17 0.76 -4.67 -15.03
C ASP A 17 -0.01 -3.94 -13.91
N PHE A 18 -0.78 -4.71 -13.13
CA PHE A 18 -1.27 -4.24 -11.85
C PHE A 18 -0.14 -4.47 -10.86
N ALA A 19 0.59 -3.41 -10.54
CA ALA A 19 1.46 -3.39 -9.39
C ALA A 19 0.62 -3.80 -8.17
N LEU A 20 0.73 -5.06 -7.74
CA LEU A 20 0.20 -5.51 -6.47
C LEU A 20 0.96 -4.71 -5.40
N SER A 21 0.37 -3.60 -4.95
CA SER A 21 0.80 -2.97 -3.72
C SER A 21 0.69 -4.04 -2.63
N SER A 22 1.79 -4.26 -1.91
CA SER A 22 1.78 -5.19 -0.78
C SER A 22 0.61 -4.85 0.14
N PRO A 23 -0.19 -5.84 0.58
CA PRO A 23 -1.28 -5.57 1.50
C PRO A 23 -0.70 -4.89 2.74
N ILE A 24 -1.21 -3.69 3.03
CA ILE A 24 -0.90 -2.98 4.27
C ILE A 24 -1.34 -3.90 5.42
N PRO A 25 -0.46 -4.25 6.37
CA PRO A 25 -0.88 -5.02 7.53
C PRO A 25 -1.90 -4.18 8.31
N LEU A 26 -3.19 -4.57 8.22
CA LEU A 26 -4.28 -4.03 9.01
C LEU A 26 -3.87 -4.12 10.49
N GLN A 27 -3.64 -2.97 11.11
CA GLN A 27 -3.50 -2.90 12.56
C GLN A 27 -4.82 -3.40 13.17
N LYS A 28 -4.72 -4.39 14.06
CA LYS A 28 -5.82 -4.92 14.88
C LYS A 28 -6.27 -3.87 15.91
N SER A 29 -6.82 -2.76 15.46
CA SER A 29 -7.32 -1.69 16.34
C SER A 29 -8.63 -1.09 15.83
N ILE A 30 -9.47 -1.91 15.20
CA ILE A 30 -10.85 -1.54 14.88
C ILE A 30 -11.76 -2.56 15.58
N GLU A 31 -11.86 -2.44 16.91
CA GLU A 31 -12.93 -3.09 17.68
C GLU A 31 -13.97 -2.09 18.20
N ALA A 32 -13.90 -0.81 17.79
CA ALA A 32 -14.92 0.15 18.14
C ALA A 32 -15.21 1.11 16.98
N GLU A 33 -16.48 1.16 16.59
CA GLU A 33 -17.13 2.23 15.83
C GLU A 33 -16.82 2.35 14.33
N ASN A 34 -17.37 1.40 13.57
CA ASN A 34 -18.30 1.63 12.45
C ASN A 34 -18.32 0.38 11.57
N VAL A 35 -19.07 -0.63 12.01
CA VAL A 35 -19.51 -1.69 11.11
C VAL A 35 -20.44 -1.04 10.11
N ILE A 36 -19.96 -0.81 8.89
CA ILE A 36 -20.81 -0.42 7.77
C ILE A 36 -21.79 -1.58 7.58
N ALA A 37 -23.01 -1.42 8.08
CA ALA A 37 -24.09 -2.37 7.93
C ALA A 37 -24.42 -2.50 6.45
N PHE A 38 -24.07 -3.64 5.85
CA PHE A 38 -24.37 -4.02 4.48
C PHE A 38 -25.83 -4.51 4.32
N ASP A 39 -26.77 -3.89 5.03
CA ASP A 39 -28.17 -4.37 5.12
C ASP A 39 -29.03 -4.04 3.88
N ASN A 40 -28.44 -3.48 2.81
CA ASN A 40 -29.17 -3.11 1.59
C ASN A 40 -28.46 -3.55 0.30
N LEU A 41 -27.92 -4.77 0.25
CA LEU A 41 -27.58 -5.41 -1.00
C LEU A 41 -28.85 -6.05 -1.61
N PRO A 42 -29.14 -5.85 -2.91
CA PRO A 42 -30.17 -6.62 -3.61
C PRO A 42 -29.89 -8.12 -3.46
N PRO A 43 -30.93 -8.98 -3.37
CA PRO A 43 -30.70 -10.41 -3.28
C PRO A 43 -29.91 -10.88 -4.52
N GLU A 44 -28.78 -11.56 -4.27
CA GLU A 44 -28.00 -12.24 -5.29
C GLU A 44 -28.93 -13.18 -6.09
N PRO A 45 -28.97 -13.09 -7.43
CA PRO A 45 -29.62 -14.12 -8.22
C PRO A 45 -28.87 -15.43 -8.00
N SER A 46 -29.60 -16.48 -7.60
CA SER A 46 -29.05 -17.81 -7.37
C SER A 46 -28.50 -18.39 -8.68
N ASP A 47 -27.18 -18.36 -8.84
CA ASP A 47 -26.46 -18.99 -9.95
C ASP A 47 -26.31 -20.50 -9.70
N GLU A 48 -27.39 -21.27 -9.85
CA GLU A 48 -27.28 -22.70 -10.12
C GLU A 48 -26.96 -22.89 -11.61
N ILE A 49 -25.70 -23.15 -11.92
CA ILE A 49 -25.20 -23.39 -13.29
C ILE A 49 -25.72 -24.76 -13.77
N LEU A 50 -26.92 -24.78 -14.36
CA LEU A 50 -27.47 -25.96 -15.02
C LEU A 50 -26.91 -26.03 -16.45
N PHE A 51 -25.87 -26.84 -16.68
CA PHE A 51 -25.38 -27.14 -18.02
C PHE A 51 -26.42 -27.98 -18.78
N LYS A 52 -27.21 -27.33 -19.62
CA LYS A 52 -28.14 -28.00 -20.53
C LYS A 52 -27.42 -28.27 -21.84
N ASP A 53 -27.06 -29.54 -22.03
CA ASP A 53 -26.52 -30.05 -23.29
C ASP A 53 -27.58 -29.98 -24.38
N GLY A 54 -27.28 -29.26 -25.47
CA GLY A 54 -28.00 -29.35 -26.74
C GLY A 54 -28.80 -28.12 -27.18
N THR A 55 -28.45 -27.69 -28.40
CA THR A 55 -29.23 -26.97 -29.42
C THR A 55 -29.24 -25.43 -29.46
N ASP A 56 -28.66 -24.94 -30.57
CA ASP A 56 -28.78 -23.63 -31.25
C ASP A 56 -28.27 -22.36 -30.55
N PHE A 57 -27.24 -21.78 -31.16
CA PHE A 57 -26.55 -20.55 -30.78
C PHE A 57 -27.48 -19.34 -30.87
N GLN A 58 -27.95 -18.85 -29.72
CA GLN A 58 -28.39 -17.47 -29.53
C GLN A 58 -27.24 -16.68 -28.88
N GLU A 59 -26.09 -16.68 -29.55
CA GLU A 59 -24.79 -16.17 -29.05
C GLU A 59 -24.80 -14.65 -28.83
N ASP A 60 -25.59 -13.92 -29.61
CA ASP A 60 -25.62 -12.44 -29.59
C ASP A 60 -26.24 -11.86 -28.31
N GLY A 61 -27.26 -12.53 -27.74
CA GLY A 61 -27.95 -12.06 -26.54
C GLY A 61 -27.14 -12.26 -25.26
N GLU A 62 -26.37 -13.35 -25.19
CA GLU A 62 -25.48 -13.63 -24.07
C GLU A 62 -24.26 -12.70 -24.09
N MET A 63 -23.70 -12.43 -25.27
CA MET A 63 -22.57 -11.51 -25.42
C MET A 63 -22.93 -10.08 -24.98
N GLU A 64 -24.12 -9.58 -25.37
CA GLU A 64 -24.59 -8.25 -24.98
C GLU A 64 -24.82 -8.16 -23.45
N TYR A 65 -25.41 -9.21 -22.85
CA TYR A 65 -25.59 -9.29 -21.40
C TYR A 65 -24.26 -9.22 -20.64
N TRP A 66 -23.29 -10.04 -21.04
CA TRP A 66 -21.97 -10.05 -20.40
C TRP A 66 -21.21 -8.74 -20.61
N SER A 67 -21.31 -8.14 -21.80
CA SER A 67 -20.75 -6.82 -22.10
C SER A 67 -21.32 -5.74 -21.15
N HIS A 68 -22.65 -5.69 -21.02
CA HIS A 68 -23.31 -4.74 -20.13
C HIS A 68 -22.94 -4.98 -18.64
N ARG A 69 -22.85 -6.25 -18.21
CA ARG A 69 -22.45 -6.60 -16.84
C ARG A 69 -21.02 -6.17 -16.54
N ILE A 70 -20.09 -6.41 -17.46
CA ILE A 70 -18.69 -5.99 -17.32
C ILE A 70 -18.58 -4.46 -17.24
N ASP A 71 -19.31 -3.74 -18.09
CA ASP A 71 -19.29 -2.28 -18.08
C ASP A 71 -19.92 -1.68 -16.82
N TYR A 72 -20.96 -2.32 -16.29
CA TYR A 72 -21.51 -1.98 -14.98
C TYR A 72 -20.46 -2.13 -13.88
N LEU A 73 -19.78 -3.29 -13.81
CA LEU A 73 -18.75 -3.54 -12.80
C LEU A 73 -17.57 -2.58 -12.92
N LYS A 74 -17.15 -2.23 -14.14
CA LYS A 74 -16.10 -1.22 -14.37
C LYS A 74 -16.52 0.14 -13.83
N LYS A 75 -17.76 0.56 -14.05
CA LYS A 75 -18.29 1.84 -13.54
C LYS A 75 -18.34 1.84 -12.02
N GLU A 76 -18.80 0.76 -11.38
CA GLU A 76 -18.80 0.64 -9.93
C GLU A 76 -17.38 0.71 -9.36
N HIS A 77 -16.44 -0.01 -9.96
CA HIS A 77 -15.04 0.01 -9.54
C HIS A 77 -14.42 1.42 -9.68
N GLN A 78 -14.74 2.14 -10.75
CA GLN A 78 -14.31 3.54 -10.93
C GLN A 78 -14.86 4.45 -9.82
N VAL A 79 -16.11 4.25 -9.40
CA VAL A 79 -16.70 5.01 -8.29
C VAL A 79 -15.98 4.71 -6.98
N ILE A 80 -15.71 3.44 -6.69
CA ILE A 80 -14.98 3.02 -5.49
C ILE A 80 -13.58 3.64 -5.46
N ASN A 81 -12.82 3.52 -6.56
CA ASN A 81 -11.49 4.11 -6.66
C ASN A 81 -11.51 5.62 -6.40
N LYS A 82 -12.46 6.33 -7.00
CA LYS A 82 -12.62 7.78 -6.79
C LYS A 82 -12.89 8.12 -5.32
N ILE A 83 -13.70 7.33 -4.63
CA ILE A 83 -13.96 7.53 -3.19
C ILE A 83 -12.68 7.31 -2.39
N ILE A 84 -11.98 6.20 -2.64
CA ILE A 84 -10.74 5.85 -1.93
C ILE A 84 -9.67 6.92 -2.13
N GLU A 85 -9.43 7.34 -3.36
CA GLU A 85 -8.46 8.41 -3.68
C GLU A 85 -8.84 9.70 -2.94
N SER A 86 -10.13 10.07 -2.93
CA SER A 86 -10.58 11.28 -2.26
C SER A 86 -10.42 11.23 -0.74
N GLU A 87 -10.66 10.08 -0.11
CA GLU A 87 -10.49 9.90 1.34
C GLU A 87 -9.01 9.82 1.73
N TYR A 88 -8.17 9.25 0.86
CA TYR A 88 -6.73 9.27 1.02
C TYR A 88 -6.19 10.71 1.01
N ASP A 89 -6.55 11.50 0.00
CA ASP A 89 -6.11 12.89 -0.12
C ASP A 89 -6.55 13.74 1.08
N LYS A 90 -7.80 13.59 1.52
CA LYS A 90 -8.31 14.23 2.75
C LYS A 90 -7.49 13.83 3.97
N SER A 91 -7.16 12.54 4.11
CA SER A 91 -6.38 12.04 5.25
C SER A 91 -4.96 12.62 5.27
N ILE A 92 -4.33 12.76 4.11
CA ILE A 92 -3.02 13.42 3.98
C ILE A 92 -3.12 14.90 4.34
N GLU A 93 -4.16 15.60 3.86
CA GLU A 93 -4.38 17.01 4.19
C GLU A 93 -4.59 17.23 5.69
N ILE A 94 -5.42 16.40 6.33
CA ILE A 94 -5.65 16.43 7.78
C ILE A 94 -4.35 16.17 8.53
N THR A 95 -3.61 15.13 8.13
CA THR A 95 -2.32 14.79 8.76
C THR A 95 -1.33 15.95 8.69
N ASN A 96 -1.20 16.59 7.52
CA ASN A 96 -0.31 17.73 7.33
C ASN A 96 -0.75 18.97 8.11
N LYS A 97 -2.05 19.16 8.35
CA LYS A 97 -2.57 20.26 9.19
C LYS A 97 -2.35 19.99 10.69
N THR A 98 -2.54 18.76 11.14
CA THR A 98 -2.38 18.37 12.54
C THR A 98 -0.91 18.25 12.93
N TYR A 99 -0.09 17.74 12.03
CA TYR A 99 1.34 17.55 12.23
C TYR A 99 2.08 18.44 11.24
N GLU A 100 2.45 19.65 11.67
CA GLU A 100 3.45 20.40 10.91
C GLU A 100 4.74 19.56 10.89
N PRO A 101 5.30 19.24 9.71
CA PRO A 101 6.60 18.60 9.67
C PRO A 101 7.59 19.52 10.41
N PRO A 102 8.47 18.96 11.26
CA PRO A 102 9.38 19.78 12.04
C PRO A 102 10.21 20.64 11.09
N LYS A 103 9.98 21.96 11.13
CA LYS A 103 10.74 22.93 10.34
C LYS A 103 12.19 22.82 10.79
N ILE A 104 13.03 22.20 9.96
CA ILE A 104 14.47 22.10 10.21
C ILE A 104 15.06 23.50 9.97
N THR A 105 15.03 24.34 11.01
CA THR A 105 15.64 25.66 10.96
C THR A 105 17.16 25.55 11.03
N HIS A 106 17.87 26.51 10.44
CA HIS A 106 19.34 26.57 10.52
C HIS A 106 19.82 26.62 11.98
N GLU A 107 19.03 27.23 12.88
CA GLU A 107 19.26 27.26 14.32
C GLU A 107 19.22 25.86 14.95
N LYS A 108 18.23 25.02 14.60
CA LYS A 108 18.17 23.62 15.06
C LYS A 108 19.35 22.80 14.56
N ILE A 109 19.79 23.04 13.32
CA ILE A 109 21.00 22.40 12.77
C ILE A 109 22.25 22.84 13.54
N GLN A 110 22.37 24.14 13.86
CA GLN A 110 23.48 24.65 14.65
C GLN A 110 23.49 24.10 16.08
N LYS A 111 22.32 23.97 16.73
CA LYS A 111 22.20 23.36 18.06
C LYS A 111 22.64 21.89 18.08
N ILE A 112 22.40 21.14 17.00
CA ILE A 112 22.79 19.71 16.87
C ILE A 112 24.26 19.55 16.47
N LYS A 113 24.89 20.60 15.92
CA LYS A 113 26.28 20.57 15.44
C LYS A 113 27.30 19.99 16.44
N PRO A 114 27.24 20.32 17.75
CA PRO A 114 28.14 19.73 18.76
C PRO A 114 27.98 18.20 18.92
N CYS A 115 26.82 17.64 18.59
CA CYS A 115 26.59 16.20 18.67
C CYS A 115 27.14 15.42 17.46
N PHE A 116 27.52 16.10 16.35
CA PHE A 116 28.16 15.43 15.22
C PHE A 116 29.53 14.87 15.57
N ASP A 117 30.25 15.49 16.50
CA ASP A 117 31.55 14.99 16.96
C ASP A 117 31.41 13.61 17.62
N TRP A 118 30.32 13.41 18.37
CA TRP A 118 30.01 12.11 18.97
C TRP A 118 29.63 11.06 17.91
N ARG A 119 28.90 11.46 16.86
CA ARG A 119 28.61 10.57 15.72
C ARG A 119 29.90 10.05 15.09
N THR A 120 30.86 10.93 14.82
CA THR A 120 32.15 10.54 14.22
C THR A 120 32.91 9.57 15.13
N LYS A 121 32.90 9.79 16.45
CA LYS A 121 33.53 8.88 17.43
C LYS A 121 32.85 7.51 17.47
N ILE A 122 31.53 7.45 17.39
CA ILE A 122 30.78 6.18 17.35
C ILE A 122 31.10 5.39 16.09
N MET A 123 31.10 6.05 14.93
CA MET A 123 31.43 5.40 13.65
C MET A 123 32.83 4.80 13.70
N LYS A 124 33.81 5.58 14.16
CA LYS A 124 35.18 5.11 14.33
C LYS A 124 35.28 3.92 15.30
N CYS A 125 34.55 3.96 16.41
CA CYS A 125 34.55 2.85 17.37
C CYS A 125 33.99 1.56 16.78
N TYR A 126 32.92 1.64 15.97
CA TYR A 126 32.37 0.45 15.29
C TYR A 126 33.27 -0.08 14.18
N GLU A 127 33.98 0.81 13.46
CA GLU A 127 34.98 0.41 12.48
C GLU A 127 36.14 -0.34 13.14
N GLU A 128 36.60 0.11 14.31
CA GLU A 128 37.69 -0.52 15.08
C GLU A 128 37.24 -1.78 15.84
N ASN A 129 35.96 -1.89 16.22
CA ASN A 129 35.41 -2.96 17.07
C ASN A 129 34.23 -3.69 16.42
N SER A 130 34.36 -4.09 15.16
CA SER A 130 33.28 -4.71 14.36
C SER A 130 32.66 -5.97 15.00
N HIS A 131 33.46 -6.75 15.73
CA HIS A 131 33.02 -7.97 16.39
C HIS A 131 32.56 -7.77 17.84
N GLN A 132 32.77 -6.57 18.41
CA GLN A 132 32.43 -6.25 19.80
C GLN A 132 31.79 -4.86 19.92
N PRO A 133 30.61 -4.64 19.32
CA PRO A 133 29.95 -3.33 19.30
C PRO A 133 29.57 -2.81 20.70
N LEU A 134 29.42 -3.70 21.69
CA LEU A 134 29.10 -3.31 23.07
C LEU A 134 30.21 -2.48 23.74
N VAL A 135 31.45 -2.55 23.25
CA VAL A 135 32.56 -1.69 23.72
C VAL A 135 32.26 -0.22 23.44
N CYS A 136 31.51 0.08 22.38
CA CYS A 136 31.13 1.43 21.99
C CYS A 136 29.90 1.98 22.75
N SER A 137 29.31 1.20 23.66
CA SER A 137 28.07 1.56 24.39
C SER A 137 28.17 2.90 25.11
N ALA A 138 29.31 3.19 25.74
CA ALA A 138 29.54 4.47 26.43
C ALA A 138 29.50 5.67 25.46
N LEU A 139 30.03 5.52 24.24
CA LEU A 139 29.99 6.57 23.21
C LEU A 139 28.57 6.79 22.69
N VAL A 140 27.81 5.71 22.48
CA VAL A 140 26.40 5.77 22.09
C VAL A 140 25.56 6.47 23.16
N GLN A 141 25.80 6.15 24.43
CA GLN A 141 25.10 6.81 25.54
C GLN A 141 25.42 8.31 25.61
N ALA A 142 26.68 8.70 25.41
CA ALA A 142 27.07 10.11 25.36
C ALA A 142 26.41 10.86 24.19
N PHE A 143 26.31 10.23 23.01
CA PHE A 143 25.58 10.79 21.88
C PHE A 143 24.09 10.96 22.17
N THR A 144 23.45 9.93 22.75
CA THR A 144 22.03 10.00 23.11
C THR A 144 21.75 11.12 24.10
N ASN A 145 22.61 11.30 25.11
CA ASN A 145 22.51 12.41 26.06
C ASN A 145 22.65 13.76 25.35
N CYS A 146 23.61 13.89 24.42
CA CYS A 146 23.79 15.10 23.64
C CYS A 146 22.54 15.45 22.82
N VAL A 147 22.01 14.50 22.04
CA VAL A 147 20.84 14.72 21.18
C VAL A 147 19.58 15.01 22.02
N THR A 148 19.43 14.34 23.16
CA THR A 148 18.27 14.56 24.05
C THR A 148 18.29 15.97 24.63
N ASN A 149 19.44 16.44 25.11
CA ASN A 149 19.57 17.80 25.62
C ASN A 149 19.31 18.84 24.52
N CYS A 150 19.81 18.63 23.31
CA CYS A 150 19.55 19.53 22.18
C CYS A 150 18.08 19.54 21.72
N ARG A 151 17.31 18.49 21.99
CA ARG A 151 15.87 18.39 21.65
C ARG A 151 14.95 18.99 22.71
N LEU A 152 15.39 19.05 23.97
CA LEU A 152 14.58 19.55 25.10
C LEU A 152 14.77 21.05 25.38
N GLU A 153 15.72 21.73 24.75
CA GLU A 153 15.86 23.20 24.80
C GLU A 153 14.96 23.93 23.78
N ASP A 154 13.71 23.48 23.64
CA ASP A 154 12.61 24.21 22.98
C ASP A 154 11.65 24.75 24.06
#